data_AF-A0AAD9WAS0-F1
#
_entry.id   AF-A0AAD9WAS0-F1
#
_cell.length_a   1.000
_cell.length_b   1.000
_cell.length_c   1.000
_cell.angle_alpha   90.00
_cell.angle_beta   90.00
_cell.angle_gamma   90.00
#
_symmetry.space_group_name_H-M   'P 1'
#
loop_
_entity.id
_entity.type
_entity.pdbx_description
1 polymer ?
#
loop_
_entity_poly.entity_id
_entity_poly.type
_entity_poly.pdbx_seq_one_letter_code
_entity_poly.pdbx_strand_id
1 'polypeptide(L)'
;MADTNEPQPGPLNYIVGFTLVGIAWGLTTPFIRRAAKDHHPAPHPLLESDAVKASWLKSRVYGAFFAVLDLLRNPRYAVPLLLNLTGSVWFFLLIGKAELSLTVPIVNTLAFLFTVVGDWWVDGKVISRSTMAGMVLSLTGIALCVHSKNK
;
A
#
# COMPACT_ATOMS: atom_id res chain seq x y z
N MET A 1 20.10 6.99 33.66
CA MET A 1 19.71 8.01 32.66
C MET A 1 20.75 7.94 31.56
N ALA A 2 20.47 7.19 30.49
CA ALA A 2 21.37 7.08 29.35
C ALA A 2 20.84 8.03 28.26
N ASP A 3 21.47 9.20 28.15
CA ASP A 3 21.36 10.05 26.97
C ASP A 3 21.98 9.28 25.79
N THR A 4 21.14 8.53 25.09
CA THR A 4 21.49 8.05 23.75
C THR A 4 21.23 9.22 22.81
N ASN A 5 22.25 10.04 22.61
CA ASN A 5 22.35 10.88 21.41
C ASN A 5 22.43 9.94 20.20
N GLU A 6 21.29 9.36 19.80
CA GLU A 6 21.18 8.75 18.48
C GLU A 6 21.47 9.88 17.47
N PRO A 7 22.51 9.76 16.63
CA PRO A 7 22.76 10.76 15.62
C PRO A 7 21.51 10.85 14.75
N GLN A 8 20.90 12.04 14.70
CA GLN A 8 19.73 12.25 13.86
C GLN A 8 20.12 11.86 12.43
N PRO A 9 19.42 10.90 11.81
CA PRO A 9 19.78 10.42 10.49
C PRO A 9 19.78 11.60 9.51
N GLY A 10 20.80 11.71 8.67
CA GLY A 10 20.92 12.84 7.76
C GLY A 10 19.71 12.95 6.81
N PRO A 11 19.46 14.12 6.19
CA PRO A 11 18.30 14.34 5.32
C PRO A 11 18.11 13.29 4.22
N LEU A 12 19.21 12.74 3.71
CA LEU A 12 19.21 11.66 2.71
C LEU A 12 18.52 10.38 3.21
N ASN A 13 18.67 10.02 4.49
CA ASN A 13 18.07 8.83 5.06
C ASN A 13 16.54 8.94 5.11
N TYR A 14 16.01 10.14 5.37
CA TYR A 14 14.58 10.40 5.30
C TYR A 14 14.05 10.33 3.87
N ILE A 15 14.78 10.91 2.91
CA ILE A 15 14.41 10.83 1.48
C ILE A 15 14.35 9.37 1.02
N VAL A 16 15.39 8.59 1.34
CA VAL A 16 15.45 7.16 1.03
C VAL A 16 14.32 6.41 1.74
N GLY A 17 14.11 6.68 3.03
CA GLY A 17 13.03 6.07 3.81
C GLY A 17 11.65 6.33 3.22
N PHE A 18 11.32 7.58 2.93
CA PHE A 18 10.03 7.95 2.31
C PHE A 18 9.87 7.35 0.92
N THR A 19 10.95 7.27 0.14
CA THR A 19 10.94 6.63 -1.18
C THR A 19 10.67 5.14 -1.05
N LEU A 20 11.33 4.44 -0.13
CA LEU A 20 11.12 3.01 0.11
C LEU A 20 9.69 2.72 0.58
N VAL A 21 9.14 3.54 1.48
CA VAL A 21 7.73 3.42 1.90
C VAL A 21 6.79 3.66 0.71
N GLY A 22 7.05 4.71 -0.08
CA GLY A 22 6.27 5.02 -1.28
C GLY A 22 6.30 3.87 -2.30
N ILE A 23 7.45 3.21 -2.48
CA ILE A 23 7.59 2.01 -3.30
C ILE A 23 6.77 0.86 -2.70
N ALA A 24 6.96 0.57 -1.42
CA ALA A 24 6.31 -0.54 -0.72
C ALA A 24 4.79 -0.43 -0.77
N TRP A 25 4.22 0.78 -0.66
CA TRP A 25 2.78 1.00 -0.81
C TRP A 25 2.34 1.08 -2.27
N GLY A 26 3.01 1.92 -3.06
CA GLY A 26 2.58 2.25 -4.40
C GLY A 26 2.77 1.10 -5.38
N LEU A 27 3.98 0.56 -5.47
CA LEU A 27 4.29 -0.49 -6.46
C LEU A 27 3.60 -1.81 -6.14
N THR A 28 3.37 -2.15 -4.88
CA THR A 28 2.70 -3.42 -4.52
C THR A 28 1.19 -3.40 -4.81
N THR A 29 0.55 -2.23 -4.75
CA THR A 29 -0.91 -2.09 -4.89
C THR A 29 -1.45 -2.66 -6.22
N PRO A 30 -0.85 -2.38 -7.40
CA PRO A 30 -1.23 -3.02 -8.67
C PRO A 30 -1.12 -4.55 -8.64
N PHE A 31 -0.05 -5.12 -8.07
CA PHE A 31 0.10 -6.58 -7.95
C PHE A 31 -0.96 -7.19 -7.05
N ILE A 32 -1.26 -6.57 -5.90
CA ILE A 32 -2.34 -6.99 -5.00
C ILE A 32 -3.68 -7.00 -5.75
N ARG A 33 -3.99 -5.90 -6.47
CA ARG A 33 -5.23 -5.77 -7.25
C ARG A 33 -5.34 -6.83 -8.34
N ARG A 34 -4.26 -7.10 -9.07
CA ARG A 34 -4.23 -8.13 -10.12
C ARG A 34 -4.36 -9.53 -9.52
N ALA A 35 -3.59 -9.85 -8.49
CA ALA A 35 -3.64 -11.14 -7.82
C ALA A 35 -5.02 -11.44 -7.20
N ALA A 36 -5.71 -10.41 -6.68
CA ALA A 36 -7.07 -10.56 -6.17
C ALA A 36 -8.11 -10.77 -7.28
N LYS A 37 -7.94 -10.17 -8.46
CA LYS A 37 -8.83 -10.37 -9.62
C LYS A 37 -8.67 -11.75 -10.25
N ASP A 38 -7.43 -12.21 -10.37
CA ASP A 38 -7.09 -13.49 -10.99
C ASP A 38 -7.30 -14.68 -10.02
N HIS A 39 -7.75 -14.42 -8.78
CA HIS A 39 -7.96 -15.45 -7.77
C HIS A 39 -9.36 -16.08 -7.91
N HIS A 40 -9.37 -17.32 -8.39
CA HIS A 40 -10.56 -18.17 -8.44
C HIS A 40 -10.35 -19.37 -7.50
N PRO A 41 -10.74 -19.27 -6.22
CA PRO A 41 -10.60 -20.38 -5.29
C PRO A 41 -11.58 -21.52 -5.62
N ALA A 42 -11.16 -22.75 -5.36
CA ALA A 42 -12.00 -23.93 -5.55
C ALA A 42 -13.16 -23.93 -4.54
N PRO A 43 -14.33 -24.52 -4.88
CA PRO A 43 -15.47 -24.57 -3.96
C PRO A 43 -15.11 -25.30 -2.67
N HIS A 44 -15.33 -24.65 -1.52
CA HIS A 44 -15.07 -25.26 -0.21
C HIS A 44 -16.24 -26.18 0.21
N PRO A 45 -16.00 -27.48 0.51
CA PRO A 45 -17.05 -28.44 0.87
C PRO A 45 -17.90 -28.04 2.09
N LEU A 46 -17.34 -27.25 3.02
CA LEU A 46 -18.04 -26.75 4.21
C LEU A 46 -19.06 -25.65 3.88
N LEU A 47 -18.83 -24.86 2.83
CA LEU A 47 -19.78 -23.86 2.32
C LEU A 47 -20.94 -24.52 1.56
N GLU A 48 -20.72 -25.73 1.06
CA GLU A 48 -21.73 -26.53 0.37
C GLU A 48 -22.72 -27.22 1.33
N SER A 49 -22.39 -27.30 2.63
CA SER A 49 -23.24 -27.97 3.63
C SER A 49 -24.56 -27.25 3.88
N ASP A 50 -25.65 -28.03 3.99
CA ASP A 50 -27.01 -27.50 4.17
C ASP A 50 -27.15 -26.64 5.44
N ALA A 51 -26.40 -26.97 6.51
CA ALA A 51 -26.41 -26.22 7.76
C ALA A 51 -25.84 -24.79 7.63
N VAL A 52 -24.91 -24.59 6.69
CA VAL A 52 -24.30 -23.29 6.40
C VAL A 52 -25.13 -22.52 5.37
N LYS A 53 -25.65 -23.21 4.34
CA LYS A 53 -26.58 -22.61 3.35
C LYS A 53 -27.90 -22.15 3.98
N ALA A 54 -28.40 -22.85 4.99
CA ALA A 54 -29.64 -22.50 5.69
C ALA A 54 -29.56 -21.17 6.47
N SER A 55 -28.36 -20.66 6.76
CA SER A 55 -28.17 -19.39 7.46
C SER A 55 -27.34 -18.43 6.62
N TRP A 56 -28.00 -17.40 6.09
CA TRP A 56 -27.35 -16.34 5.31
C TRP A 56 -26.12 -15.74 6.01
N LEU A 57 -26.21 -15.51 7.33
CA LEU A 57 -25.10 -14.97 8.11
C LEU A 57 -23.92 -15.95 8.19
N LYS A 58 -24.16 -17.24 8.47
CA LYS A 58 -23.10 -18.25 8.52
C LYS A 58 -22.45 -18.41 7.16
N SER A 59 -23.23 -18.55 6.09
CA SER A 59 -22.72 -18.61 4.72
C SER A 59 -21.85 -17.40 4.38
N ARG A 60 -22.28 -16.19 4.77
CA ARG A 60 -21.51 -14.96 4.52
C ARG A 60 -20.20 -14.90 5.30
N VAL A 61 -20.21 -15.28 6.58
CA VAL A 61 -19.03 -15.24 7.46
C VAL A 61 -18.03 -16.32 7.07
N TYR A 62 -18.46 -17.58 6.95
CA TYR A 62 -17.57 -18.67 6.52
C TYR A 62 -17.07 -18.43 5.10
N GLY A 63 -17.92 -17.93 4.19
CA GLY A 63 -17.52 -17.60 2.83
C GLY A 63 -16.43 -16.52 2.79
N ALA A 64 -16.59 -15.46 3.60
CA ALA A 64 -15.56 -14.43 3.72
C ALA A 64 -14.26 -14.97 4.34
N PHE A 65 -14.36 -15.80 5.38
CA PHE A 65 -13.20 -16.37 6.06
C PHE A 65 -12.37 -17.27 5.12
N PHE A 66 -13.01 -18.19 4.41
CA PHE A 66 -12.32 -19.05 3.45
C PHE A 66 -11.75 -18.26 2.28
N ALA A 67 -12.50 -17.29 1.74
CA ALA A 67 -11.97 -16.42 0.68
C ALA A 67 -10.71 -15.65 1.11
N VAL A 68 -10.66 -15.14 2.36
CA VAL A 68 -9.47 -14.49 2.90
C VAL A 68 -8.32 -15.48 3.05
N LEU A 69 -8.57 -16.66 3.60
CA LEU A 69 -7.53 -17.68 3.76
C LEU A 69 -6.94 -18.13 2.42
N ASP A 70 -7.78 -18.41 1.42
CA ASP A 70 -7.33 -18.83 0.10
C ASP A 70 -6.52 -17.74 -0.61
N LEU A 71 -6.94 -16.49 -0.44
CA LEU A 71 -6.23 -15.35 -1.01
C LEU A 71 -4.88 -15.13 -0.32
N LEU A 72 -4.81 -15.26 1.01
CA LEU A 72 -3.55 -15.19 1.77
C LEU A 72 -2.63 -16.38 1.49
N ARG A 73 -3.18 -17.54 1.09
CA ARG A 73 -2.39 -18.71 0.71
C ARG A 73 -1.77 -18.55 -0.69
N ASN A 74 -2.31 -17.66 -1.52
CA ASN A 74 -1.76 -17.35 -2.84
C ASN A 74 -0.48 -16.51 -2.70
N PRO A 75 0.71 -17.03 -3.06
CA PRO A 75 1.96 -16.29 -2.92
C PRO A 75 1.99 -15.02 -3.78
N ARG A 76 1.26 -14.99 -4.90
CA ARG A 76 1.14 -13.80 -5.77
C ARG A 76 0.41 -12.65 -5.09
N TYR A 77 -0.39 -12.93 -4.04
CA TYR A 77 -1.07 -11.93 -3.24
C TYR A 77 -0.33 -11.68 -1.92
N ALA A 78 0.10 -12.74 -1.23
CA ALA A 78 0.74 -12.65 0.08
C ALA A 78 2.06 -11.89 0.05
N VAL A 79 2.92 -12.10 -0.96
CA VAL A 79 4.23 -11.43 -1.05
C VAL A 79 4.07 -9.92 -1.22
N PRO A 80 3.28 -9.40 -2.19
CA PRO A 80 3.00 -7.97 -2.28
C PRO A 80 2.34 -7.38 -1.03
N LEU A 81 1.42 -8.13 -0.40
CA LEU A 81 0.75 -7.68 0.82
C LEU A 81 1.73 -7.53 2.00
N LEU A 82 2.63 -8.50 2.19
CA LEU A 82 3.64 -8.43 3.24
C LEU A 82 4.58 -7.24 3.00
N LEU A 83 5.01 -7.01 1.75
CA LEU A 83 5.79 -5.82 1.41
C LEU A 83 5.04 -4.53 1.73
N ASN A 84 3.76 -4.46 1.36
CA ASN A 84 2.90 -3.31 1.68
C ASN A 84 2.83 -3.05 3.20
N LEU A 85 2.62 -4.11 4.00
CA LEU A 85 2.58 -4.01 5.46
C LEU A 85 3.92 -3.60 6.08
N THR A 86 5.04 -4.11 5.54
CA THR A 86 6.37 -3.67 6.00
C THR A 86 6.58 -2.18 5.74
N GLY A 87 6.05 -1.65 4.63
CA GLY A 87 6.02 -0.20 4.36
C GLY A 87 5.34 0.59 5.47
N SER A 88 4.22 0.09 6.01
CA SER A 88 3.50 0.74 7.12
C SER A 88 4.31 0.75 8.42
N VAL A 89 5.08 -0.31 8.71
CA VAL A 89 5.98 -0.35 9.87
C VAL A 89 7.07 0.72 9.72
N TRP A 90 7.72 0.78 8.57
CA TRP A 90 8.75 1.79 8.29
C TRP A 90 8.20 3.21 8.32
N PHE A 91 7.01 3.42 7.76
CA PHE A 91 6.31 4.69 7.82
C PHE A 91 6.10 5.15 9.26
N PHE A 92 5.60 4.27 10.12
CA PHE A 92 5.35 4.58 11.53
C PHE A 92 6.64 4.96 12.28
N LEU A 93 7.74 4.26 12.01
CA LEU A 93 9.06 4.58 12.59
C LEU A 93 9.59 5.94 12.10
N LEU A 94 9.42 6.26 10.81
CA LEU A 94 9.87 7.52 10.23
C LEU A 94 9.05 8.72 10.71
N ILE A 95 7.73 8.53 10.87
CA ILE A 95 6.82 9.56 11.35
C ILE A 95 7.16 10.02 12.77
N GLY A 96 7.67 9.12 13.63
CA GLY A 96 8.09 9.48 14.99
C GLY A 96 9.37 10.33 15.02
N LYS A 97 10.12 10.40 13.92
CA LYS A 97 11.41 11.11 13.81
C LYS A 97 11.39 12.29 12.84
N ALA A 98 10.29 12.53 12.12
CA ALA A 98 10.13 13.61 11.14
C ALA A 98 8.85 14.40 11.40
N GLU A 99 8.74 15.62 10.85
CA GLU A 99 7.52 16.42 11.00
C GLU A 99 6.33 15.73 10.31
N LEU A 100 5.35 15.31 11.12
CA LEU A 100 4.13 14.61 10.70
C LEU A 100 3.43 15.29 9.51
N SER A 101 3.31 16.62 9.58
CA SER A 101 2.59 17.42 8.59
C SER A 101 3.21 17.41 7.19
N LEU A 102 4.50 17.12 7.06
CA LEU A 102 5.20 17.10 5.77
C LEU A 102 5.40 15.67 5.27
N THR A 103 5.66 14.74 6.19
CA THR A 103 5.90 13.33 5.88
C THR A 103 4.70 12.66 5.22
N VAL A 104 3.50 12.90 5.75
CA VAL A 104 2.27 12.26 5.25
C VAL A 104 1.96 12.65 3.79
N PRO A 105 1.93 13.95 3.40
CA PRO A 105 1.75 14.35 2.00
C PRO A 105 2.82 13.80 1.05
N ILE A 106 4.09 13.77 1.49
CA ILE A 106 5.21 13.30 0.67
C ILE A 106 5.03 11.81 0.33
N VAL A 107 4.88 10.98 1.36
CA VAL A 107 4.78 9.52 1.17
C VAL A 107 3.52 9.15 0.38
N ASN A 108 2.38 9.81 0.62
CA ASN A 108 1.15 9.54 -0.11
C ASN A 108 1.28 9.86 -1.61
N THR A 109 1.94 10.95 -1.98
CA THR A 109 2.17 11.26 -3.39
C THR A 109 3.17 10.30 -4.01
N LEU A 110 4.25 9.94 -3.31
CA LEU A 110 5.18 8.92 -3.79
C LEU A 110 4.45 7.60 -4.04
N ALA A 111 3.62 7.16 -3.09
CA ALA A 111 2.78 5.98 -3.25
C ALA A 111 1.86 6.08 -4.47
N PHE A 112 1.24 7.25 -4.71
CA PHE A 112 0.44 7.47 -5.91
C PHE A 112 1.27 7.35 -7.20
N LEU A 113 2.42 8.02 -7.28
CA LEU A 113 3.30 7.96 -8.46
C LEU A 113 3.78 6.53 -8.72
N PHE A 114 4.22 5.83 -7.68
CA PHE A 114 4.63 4.43 -7.77
C PHE A 114 3.47 3.49 -8.12
N THR A 115 2.23 3.82 -7.70
CA THR A 115 1.04 3.08 -8.14
C THR A 115 0.83 3.24 -9.65
N VAL A 116 0.98 4.45 -10.19
CA VAL A 116 0.86 4.69 -11.64
C VAL A 116 1.94 3.93 -12.40
N VAL A 117 3.19 3.97 -11.93
CA VAL A 117 4.30 3.20 -12.52
C VAL A 117 4.01 1.70 -12.46
N GLY A 118 3.51 1.19 -11.34
CA GLY A 118 3.15 -0.21 -11.19
C GLY A 118 1.96 -0.61 -12.05
N ASP A 119 0.94 0.23 -12.19
CA ASP A 119 -0.20 -0.01 -13.09
C ASP A 119 0.24 -0.07 -14.56
N TRP A 120 1.20 0.78 -14.95
CA TRP A 120 1.82 0.71 -16.26
C TRP A 120 2.65 -0.58 -16.44
N TRP A 121 3.45 -0.96 -15.44
CA TRP A 121 4.32 -2.14 -15.52
C TRP A 121 3.55 -3.47 -15.46
N VAL A 122 2.59 -3.59 -14.55
CA VAL A 122 1.85 -4.84 -14.30
C VAL A 122 0.72 -5.05 -15.30
N ASP A 123 -0.07 -4.00 -15.55
CA ASP A 123 -1.28 -4.12 -16.37
C ASP A 123 -1.10 -3.56 -17.79
N GLY A 124 0.08 -3.02 -18.13
CA GLY A 124 0.33 -2.39 -19.44
C GLY A 124 -0.55 -1.16 -19.71
N LYS A 125 -1.13 -0.57 -18.66
CA LYS A 125 -2.10 0.53 -18.80
C LYS A 125 -1.41 1.78 -19.33
N VAL A 126 -1.92 2.30 -20.45
CA VAL A 126 -1.45 3.58 -21.00
C VAL A 126 -1.84 4.71 -20.04
N ILE A 127 -0.87 5.56 -19.70
CA ILE A 127 -1.10 6.69 -18.80
C ILE A 127 -2.09 7.66 -19.46
N SER A 128 -3.28 7.77 -18.87
CA SER A 128 -4.34 8.63 -19.38
C SER A 128 -4.06 10.12 -19.09
N ARG A 129 -4.70 11.02 -19.84
CA ARG A 129 -4.58 12.48 -19.61
C ARG A 129 -5.02 12.90 -18.20
N SER A 130 -6.04 12.25 -17.64
CA SER A 130 -6.48 12.50 -16.26
C SER A 130 -5.47 11.99 -15.23
N THR A 131 -4.82 10.85 -15.47
CA THR A 131 -3.71 10.36 -14.62
C THR A 131 -2.54 11.34 -14.63
N MET A 132 -2.17 11.88 -15.80
CA MET A 132 -1.12 12.91 -15.90
C MET A 132 -1.48 14.17 -15.13
N ALA A 133 -2.73 14.65 -15.27
CA ALA A 133 -3.21 15.80 -14.51
C ALA A 133 -3.14 15.55 -12.99
N GLY A 134 -3.50 14.34 -12.54
CA GLY A 134 -3.33 13.91 -11.15
C GLY A 134 -1.87 13.97 -10.69
N MET A 135 -0.94 13.43 -11.49
CA MET A 135 0.50 13.46 -11.17
C MET A 135 1.04 14.88 -11.04
N VAL A 136 0.69 15.77 -11.98
CA VAL A 136 1.10 17.18 -11.94
C VAL A 136 0.53 17.84 -10.67
N LEU A 137 -0.76 17.66 -10.39
CA LEU A 137 -1.40 18.26 -9.23
C LEU A 137 -0.78 17.78 -7.91
N SER A 138 -0.50 16.48 -7.78
CA SER A 138 0.14 15.92 -6.58
C SER A 138 1.58 16.44 -6.40
N LEU A 139 2.36 16.52 -7.48
CA LEU A 139 3.71 17.09 -7.45
C LEU A 139 3.70 18.57 -7.07
N THR A 140 2.77 19.35 -7.63
CA THR A 140 2.57 20.76 -7.24
C THR A 140 2.19 20.87 -5.77
N GLY A 141 1.30 20.02 -5.27
CA GLY A 141 0.92 19.98 -3.86
C GLY A 141 2.11 19.78 -2.92
N ILE A 142 2.99 18.82 -3.21
CA ILE A 142 4.22 18.62 -2.43
C ILE A 142 5.15 19.82 -2.53
N ALA A 143 5.36 20.35 -3.74
CA ALA A 143 6.23 21.51 -3.93
C ALA A 143 5.76 22.69 -3.07
N LEU A 144 4.44 22.90 -2.97
CA LEU A 144 3.83 23.89 -2.08
C LEU A 144 4.04 23.55 -0.60
N CYS A 145 3.87 22.29 -0.18
CA CYS A 145 4.13 21.87 1.20
C CYS A 145 5.59 22.11 1.61
N VAL A 146 6.55 21.83 0.73
CA VAL A 146 7.98 22.07 0.97
C VAL A 146 8.28 23.57 1.00
N HIS A 147 7.72 24.34 0.05
CA HIS A 147 7.90 25.79 0.00
C HIS A 147 7.34 26.51 1.23
N SER A 148 6.18 26.06 1.73
CA SER A 148 5.57 26.60 2.95
C SER A 148 6.39 26.31 4.21
N LYS A 149 7.28 25.32 4.19
CA LYS A 149 8.15 24.97 5.32
C LYS A 149 9.51 25.67 5.27
N ASN A 150 9.96 26.04 4.07
CA ASN A 150 11.19 26.81 3.87
C ASN A 150 10.99 28.33 4.04
N LYS A 151 9.78 28.77 4.36
CA LYS A 151 9.42 30.15 4.70
C LYS A 151 8.96 30.23 6.14
#